data_AF-A0A2A3FVQ3-F1
#
_entry.id   AF-A0A2A3FVQ3-F1
#
_cell.length_a   1.000
_cell.length_b   1.000
_cell.length_c   1.000
_cell.angle_alpha   90.00
_cell.angle_beta   90.00
_cell.angle_gamma   90.00
#
_symmetry.space_group_name_H-M   'P 1'
#
loop_
_entity.id
_entity.type
_entity.pdbx_description
1 polymer ?
#
loop_
_entity_poly.entity_id
_entity_poly.type
_entity_poly.pdbx_seq_one_letter_code
_entity_poly.pdbx_strand_id
1 'polypeptide(L)'
;MSELLARLMARLSQEDKLLIAFSGGADSALLAAAAHRALGDRAVAVTAVSASLPASERVAARTFAREQNIPHVEVCTDELDNPDYVANTGNRCFHCKTALFDALIPLASMMGARMALGTNLDDLGDHRPGQSAAVARGAIFPMVDAELTKYDVRFISRELGLATADKPAAACLSSRIAYGDNVTPELLGRIERAEESLRQFGFREFRVRAHADGTLARVEIADTELTSAFERRGDILTALRSAGFVFGSLDLGGLRSGGMNALLSLTPVSR
;
A
#
# COMPACT_ATOMS: atom_id res chain seq x y z
N MET A 1 -5.01 22.26 -17.92
CA MET A 1 -3.86 22.14 -17.01
C MET A 1 -4.09 23.12 -15.88
N SER A 2 -4.52 22.61 -14.73
CA SER A 2 -4.69 23.40 -13.51
C SER A 2 -3.38 24.02 -13.04
N GLU A 3 -3.48 25.11 -12.28
CA GLU A 3 -2.33 25.76 -11.64
C GLU A 3 -1.61 24.79 -10.68
N LEU A 4 -2.37 23.93 -9.99
CA LEU A 4 -1.83 22.89 -9.10
C LEU A 4 -0.94 21.89 -9.85
N LEU A 5 -1.40 21.39 -11.01
CA LEU A 5 -0.62 20.49 -11.85
C LEU A 5 0.61 21.21 -12.41
N ALA A 6 0.48 22.47 -12.84
CA ALA A 6 1.61 23.27 -13.33
C ALA A 6 2.69 23.45 -12.25
N ARG A 7 2.29 23.72 -10.99
CA ARG A 7 3.20 23.85 -9.84
C ARG A 7 3.95 22.55 -9.56
N LEU A 8 3.24 21.42 -9.54
CA LEU A 8 3.87 20.10 -9.36
C LEU A 8 4.86 19.79 -10.49
N MET A 9 4.46 20.01 -11.75
CA MET A 9 5.35 19.79 -12.90
C MET A 9 6.58 20.69 -12.86
N ALA A 10 6.43 21.97 -12.50
CA ALA A 10 7.56 22.89 -12.36
C ALA A 10 8.55 22.41 -11.29
N ARG A 11 8.05 21.91 -10.16
CA ARG A 11 8.90 21.33 -9.10
C ARG A 11 9.64 20.08 -9.58
N LEU A 12 8.95 19.19 -10.30
CA LEU A 12 9.54 17.94 -10.83
C LEU A 12 10.60 18.21 -11.89
N SER A 13 10.41 19.22 -12.74
CA SER A 13 11.34 19.63 -13.78
C SER A 13 12.68 20.20 -13.26
N GLN A 14 12.80 20.46 -11.95
CA GLN A 14 14.07 20.85 -11.33
C GLN A 14 15.02 19.65 -11.16
N GLU A 15 14.51 18.42 -11.29
CA GLU A 15 15.29 17.20 -11.16
C GLU A 15 15.72 16.72 -12.55
N ASP A 16 16.95 16.23 -12.69
CA ASP A 16 17.41 15.68 -13.97
C ASP A 16 16.73 14.33 -14.27
N LYS A 17 16.70 13.44 -13.27
CA LYS A 17 16.07 12.12 -13.35
C LYS A 17 15.40 11.75 -12.04
N LEU A 18 14.30 11.00 -12.15
CA LEU A 18 13.50 10.57 -11.01
C LEU A 18 13.23 9.08 -11.02
N LEU A 19 13.37 8.48 -9.84
CA LEU A 19 12.93 7.14 -9.52
C LEU A 19 11.73 7.24 -8.57
N ILE A 20 10.54 6.93 -9.05
CA ILE A 20 9.30 7.12 -8.29
C ILE A 20 8.93 5.81 -7.60
N ALA A 21 8.91 5.81 -6.27
CA ALA A 21 8.37 4.69 -5.51
C ALA A 21 6.86 4.58 -5.73
N PHE A 22 6.46 3.62 -6.58
CA PHE A 22 5.12 3.49 -7.13
C PHE A 22 4.40 2.27 -6.56
N SER A 23 3.38 2.51 -5.72
CA SER A 23 2.61 1.45 -5.04
C SER A 23 1.27 1.13 -5.71
N GLY A 24 0.92 1.80 -6.83
CA GLY A 24 -0.40 1.66 -7.46
C GLY A 24 -1.54 2.37 -6.72
N GLY A 25 -1.23 3.12 -5.66
CA GLY A 25 -2.18 4.00 -4.96
C GLY A 25 -2.26 5.38 -5.60
N ALA A 26 -3.34 6.13 -5.32
CA ALA A 26 -3.62 7.41 -5.98
C ALA A 26 -2.48 8.44 -5.89
N ASP A 27 -1.87 8.61 -4.71
CA ASP A 27 -0.78 9.57 -4.53
C ASP A 27 0.44 9.21 -5.37
N SER A 28 0.87 7.95 -5.30
CA SER A 28 2.01 7.45 -6.08
C SER A 28 1.75 7.42 -7.59
N ALA A 29 0.50 7.18 -7.99
CA ALA A 29 0.08 7.17 -9.39
C ALA A 29 0.11 8.58 -9.99
N LEU A 30 -0.41 9.57 -9.26
CA LEU A 30 -0.30 10.97 -9.67
C LEU A 30 1.16 11.40 -9.80
N LEU A 31 1.98 11.09 -8.79
CA LEU A 31 3.40 11.46 -8.83
C LEU A 31 4.11 10.85 -10.03
N ALA A 32 3.90 9.56 -10.31
CA ALA A 32 4.49 8.88 -11.46
C ALA A 32 4.04 9.51 -12.79
N ALA A 33 2.73 9.76 -12.96
CA ALA A 33 2.19 10.36 -14.18
C ALA A 33 2.68 11.80 -14.38
N ALA A 34 2.68 12.63 -13.33
CA ALA A 34 3.17 14.00 -13.38
C ALA A 34 4.68 14.05 -13.66
N ALA A 35 5.48 13.16 -13.05
CA ALA A 35 6.92 13.08 -13.28
C ALA A 35 7.24 12.66 -14.72
N HIS A 36 6.55 11.66 -15.26
CA HIS A 36 6.72 11.27 -16.66
C HIS A 36 6.30 12.39 -17.62
N ARG A 37 5.23 13.12 -17.32
CA ARG A 37 4.82 14.29 -18.13
C ARG A 37 5.83 15.44 -18.09
N ALA A 38 6.55 15.61 -16.97
CA ALA A 38 7.56 16.66 -16.81
C ALA A 38 8.93 16.27 -17.41
N LEU A 39 9.34 15.02 -17.26
CA LEU A 39 10.71 14.56 -17.55
C LEU A 39 10.82 13.56 -18.70
N GLY A 40 9.71 13.01 -19.19
CA GLY A 40 9.68 11.94 -20.17
C GLY A 40 10.27 10.64 -19.61
N ASP A 41 11.11 9.98 -20.40
CA ASP A 41 11.74 8.70 -20.03
C ASP A 41 12.78 8.81 -18.90
N ARG A 42 13.08 10.04 -18.46
CA ARG A 42 13.93 10.32 -17.29
C ARG A 42 13.20 10.14 -15.96
N ALA A 43 11.88 9.91 -15.98
CA ALA A 43 11.09 9.51 -14.83
C ALA A 43 10.68 8.04 -14.94
N VAL A 44 11.14 7.22 -14.00
CA VAL A 44 10.88 5.78 -13.96
C VAL A 44 10.10 5.42 -12.70
N ALA A 45 8.94 4.79 -12.87
CA ALA A 45 8.16 4.24 -11.77
C ALA A 45 8.75 2.90 -11.33
N VAL A 46 8.87 2.69 -10.02
CA VAL A 46 9.38 1.44 -9.46
C VAL A 46 8.41 0.87 -8.43
N THR A 47 7.98 -0.38 -8.65
CA THR A 47 7.15 -1.12 -7.70
C THR A 47 7.98 -2.14 -6.96
N ALA A 48 8.01 -2.05 -5.62
CA ALA A 48 8.57 -3.09 -4.78
C ALA A 48 7.66 -4.31 -4.74
N VAL A 49 8.23 -5.47 -4.98
CA VAL A 49 7.54 -6.76 -5.00
C VAL A 49 8.05 -7.59 -3.82
N SER A 50 7.13 -7.91 -2.92
CA SER A 50 7.34 -8.84 -1.82
C SER A 50 6.04 -9.61 -1.57
N ALA A 51 6.07 -10.58 -0.65
CA ALA A 51 4.86 -11.31 -0.27
C ALA A 51 3.78 -10.41 0.37
N SER A 52 4.13 -9.17 0.76
CA SER A 52 3.17 -8.23 1.33
C SER A 52 2.36 -7.44 0.29
N LEU A 53 2.79 -7.44 -0.98
CA LEU A 53 2.07 -6.83 -2.10
C LEU A 53 1.08 -7.84 -2.69
N PRO A 54 -0.25 -7.56 -2.67
CA PRO A 54 -1.21 -8.41 -3.35
C PRO A 54 -0.91 -8.54 -4.85
N ALA A 55 -1.05 -9.74 -5.41
CA ALA A 55 -0.84 -10.02 -6.83
C ALA A 55 -1.75 -9.15 -7.72
N SER A 56 -2.99 -8.92 -7.30
CA SER A 56 -3.92 -8.03 -8.00
C SER A 56 -3.42 -6.58 -8.05
N GLU A 57 -2.78 -6.11 -6.99
CA GLU A 57 -2.20 -4.77 -6.91
C GLU A 57 -0.94 -4.65 -7.79
N ARG A 58 -0.11 -5.69 -7.84
CA ARG A 58 1.03 -5.77 -8.78
C ARG A 58 0.57 -5.68 -10.24
N VAL A 59 -0.46 -6.44 -10.61
CA VAL A 59 -1.04 -6.41 -11.97
C VAL A 59 -1.64 -5.04 -12.27
N ALA A 60 -2.35 -4.44 -11.32
CA ALA A 60 -2.91 -3.10 -11.46
C ALA A 60 -1.82 -2.04 -11.66
N ALA A 61 -0.71 -2.10 -10.92
CA ALA A 61 0.42 -1.19 -11.07
C ALA A 61 1.06 -1.31 -12.46
N ARG A 62 1.33 -2.53 -12.95
CA ARG A 62 1.83 -2.75 -14.32
C ARG A 62 0.90 -2.20 -15.38
N THR A 63 -0.41 -2.45 -15.23
CA THR A 63 -1.44 -2.01 -16.17
C THR A 63 -1.49 -0.49 -16.22
N PHE A 64 -1.52 0.16 -15.06
CA PHE A 64 -1.49 1.61 -14.96
C PHE A 64 -0.27 2.21 -15.65
N ALA A 65 0.94 1.70 -15.35
CA ALA A 65 2.16 2.23 -15.95
C ALA A 65 2.15 2.12 -17.48
N ARG A 66 1.69 0.97 -18.02
CA ARG A 66 1.54 0.76 -19.46
C ARG A 66 0.53 1.73 -20.08
N GLU A 67 -0.63 1.90 -19.47
CA GLU A 67 -1.68 2.81 -19.97
C GLU A 67 -1.20 4.27 -20.00
N GLN A 68 -0.36 4.66 -19.05
CA GLN A 68 0.22 5.99 -18.95
C GLN A 68 1.54 6.15 -19.72
N ASN A 69 2.03 5.09 -20.39
CA ASN A 69 3.33 5.02 -21.07
C ASN A 69 4.54 5.36 -20.18
N ILE A 70 4.44 5.11 -18.88
CA ILE A 70 5.50 5.40 -17.91
C ILE A 70 6.49 4.22 -17.92
N PRO A 71 7.81 4.47 -18.05
CA PRO A 71 8.81 3.44 -17.83
C PRO A 71 8.65 2.86 -16.42
N HIS A 72 8.47 1.53 -16.34
CA HIS A 72 8.16 0.84 -15.09
C HIS A 72 9.09 -0.34 -14.86
N VAL A 73 9.63 -0.42 -13.65
CA VAL A 73 10.50 -1.50 -13.20
C VAL A 73 9.92 -2.09 -11.91
N GLU A 74 10.09 -3.40 -11.75
CA GLU A 74 9.81 -4.07 -10.49
C GLU A 74 11.12 -4.48 -9.83
N VAL A 75 11.20 -4.24 -8.52
CA VAL A 75 12.34 -4.65 -7.69
C VAL A 75 11.83 -5.56 -6.59
N CYS A 76 12.55 -6.64 -6.31
CA CYS A 76 12.25 -7.46 -5.14
C CYS A 76 12.73 -6.73 -3.87
N THR A 77 11.96 -6.83 -2.80
CA THR A 77 12.38 -6.35 -1.47
C THR A 77 12.35 -7.47 -0.46
N ASP A 78 13.32 -7.41 0.45
CA ASP A 78 13.62 -8.49 1.39
C ASP A 78 13.20 -8.11 2.81
N GLU A 79 12.09 -7.38 2.98
CA GLU A 79 11.68 -6.93 4.33
C GLU A 79 11.37 -8.09 5.27
N LEU A 80 11.04 -9.27 4.74
CA LEU A 80 10.79 -10.49 5.51
C LEU A 80 12.06 -11.11 6.10
N ASP A 81 13.24 -10.71 5.62
CA ASP A 81 14.52 -11.11 6.21
C ASP A 81 14.87 -10.28 7.45
N ASN A 82 14.12 -9.19 7.70
CA ASN A 82 14.29 -8.35 8.87
C ASN A 82 13.40 -8.85 10.03
N PRO A 83 13.98 -9.32 11.15
CA PRO A 83 13.22 -9.74 12.32
C PRO A 83 12.28 -8.67 12.88
N ASP A 84 12.64 -7.38 12.78
CA ASP A 84 11.80 -6.27 13.27
C ASP A 84 10.54 -6.06 12.41
N TYR A 85 10.61 -6.40 11.12
CA TYR A 85 9.44 -6.41 10.25
C TYR A 85 8.56 -7.64 10.56
N VAL A 86 9.18 -8.81 10.71
CA VAL A 86 8.50 -10.07 11.02
C VAL A 86 7.75 -9.97 12.35
N ALA A 87 8.34 -9.33 13.37
CA ALA A 87 7.73 -9.12 14.68
C ALA A 87 6.44 -8.26 14.66
N ASN A 88 6.16 -7.59 13.53
CA ASN A 88 4.90 -6.89 13.30
C ASN A 88 4.51 -5.90 14.42
N THR A 89 5.47 -5.12 14.88
CA THR A 89 5.22 -4.07 15.89
C THR A 89 4.61 -2.82 15.23
N GLY A 90 4.29 -1.79 16.02
CA GLY A 90 3.86 -0.49 15.50
C GLY A 90 4.82 0.14 14.48
N ASN A 91 6.09 -0.26 14.50
CA ASN A 91 7.13 0.23 13.59
C ASN A 91 7.28 -0.59 12.29
N ARG A 92 6.46 -1.62 12.03
CA ARG A 92 6.57 -2.46 10.80
C ARG A 92 6.71 -1.64 9.51
N CYS A 93 5.94 -0.55 9.39
CA CYS A 93 5.98 0.31 8.19
C CYS A 93 7.34 1.02 8.00
N PHE A 94 8.08 1.29 9.08
CA PHE A 94 9.46 1.79 9.03
C PHE A 94 10.38 0.80 8.33
N HIS A 95 10.36 -0.46 8.77
CA HIS A 95 11.21 -1.53 8.26
C HIS A 95 10.86 -1.87 6.81
N CYS A 96 9.56 -1.89 6.48
CA CYS A 96 9.08 -2.04 5.11
C CYS A 96 9.62 -0.94 4.18
N LYS A 97 9.55 0.33 4.60
CA LYS A 97 10.07 1.45 3.79
C LYS A 97 11.59 1.47 3.72
N THR A 98 12.26 1.06 4.79
CA THR A 98 13.71 0.84 4.83
C THR A 98 14.13 -0.14 3.72
N ALA A 99 13.53 -1.34 3.67
CA ALA A 99 13.83 -2.33 2.64
C ALA A 99 13.54 -1.83 1.22
N LEU A 100 12.43 -1.11 1.02
CA LEU A 100 12.11 -0.46 -0.25
C LEU A 100 13.24 0.44 -0.71
N PHE A 101 13.65 1.42 0.10
CA PHE A 101 14.65 2.39 -0.34
C PHE A 101 16.05 1.78 -0.41
N ASP A 102 16.38 0.79 0.42
CA ASP A 102 17.63 0.02 0.28
C ASP A 102 17.71 -0.69 -1.09
N ALA A 103 16.60 -1.26 -1.57
CA ALA A 103 16.53 -1.86 -2.90
C ALA A 103 16.59 -0.82 -4.04
N LEU A 104 16.11 0.41 -3.81
CA LEU A 104 16.13 1.47 -4.81
C LEU A 104 17.48 2.20 -4.93
N ILE A 105 18.28 2.26 -3.86
CA ILE A 105 19.55 3.01 -3.83
C ILE A 105 20.51 2.60 -4.96
N PRO A 106 20.80 1.31 -5.21
CA PRO A 106 21.69 0.90 -6.30
C PRO A 106 21.20 1.35 -7.67
N LEU A 107 19.88 1.24 -7.91
CA LEU A 107 19.25 1.65 -9.16
C LEU A 107 19.29 3.17 -9.33
N ALA A 108 18.94 3.92 -8.28
CA ALA A 108 19.02 5.38 -8.27
C ALA A 108 20.45 5.87 -8.56
N SER A 109 21.45 5.26 -7.93
CA SER A 109 22.87 5.57 -8.14
C SER A 109 23.31 5.30 -9.58
N MET A 110 22.97 4.13 -10.12
CA MET A 110 23.31 3.76 -11.51
C MET A 110 22.69 4.72 -12.54
N MET A 111 21.47 5.18 -12.28
CA MET A 111 20.76 6.08 -13.19
C MET A 111 21.16 7.54 -13.02
N GLY A 112 21.76 7.92 -11.90
CA GLY A 112 21.93 9.31 -11.48
C GLY A 112 20.58 9.98 -11.15
N ALA A 113 19.63 9.22 -10.59
CA ALA A 113 18.28 9.68 -10.31
C ALA A 113 18.05 9.93 -8.81
N ARG A 114 17.21 10.91 -8.47
CA ARG A 114 16.70 11.05 -7.09
C ARG A 114 15.48 10.16 -6.89
N MET A 115 15.32 9.65 -5.69
CA MET A 115 14.15 8.85 -5.32
C MET A 115 13.03 9.75 -4.81
N ALA A 116 11.81 9.55 -5.29
CA ALA A 116 10.65 10.35 -4.90
C ALA A 116 9.51 9.46 -4.37
N LEU A 117 8.81 9.95 -3.34
CA LEU A 117 7.65 9.30 -2.75
C LEU A 117 6.41 10.19 -2.86
N GLY A 118 5.26 9.59 -3.16
CA GLY A 118 3.96 10.26 -3.22
C GLY A 118 3.40 10.59 -1.84
N THR A 119 4.10 11.45 -1.09
CA THR A 119 3.65 12.00 0.20
C THR A 119 3.06 13.38 -0.04
N ASN A 120 1.86 13.65 0.47
CA ASN A 120 1.14 14.93 0.35
C ASN A 120 1.11 15.69 1.71
N LEU A 121 0.57 16.90 1.74
CA LEU A 121 0.56 17.75 2.96
C LEU A 121 -0.21 17.13 4.12
N ASP A 122 -1.34 16.48 3.86
CA ASP A 122 -2.16 15.84 4.90
C ASP A 122 -1.41 14.70 5.59
N ASP A 123 -0.40 14.13 4.94
CA ASP A 123 0.40 13.04 5.49
C ASP A 123 1.47 13.53 6.50
N LEU A 124 1.74 14.83 6.59
CA LEU A 124 2.78 15.40 7.48
C LEU A 124 2.38 15.43 8.95
N GLY A 125 1.06 15.44 9.24
CA GLY A 125 0.52 15.44 10.60
C GLY A 125 0.41 14.04 11.22
N ASP A 126 0.59 12.98 10.43
CA ASP A 126 0.45 11.60 10.88
C ASP A 126 1.77 11.04 11.42
N HIS A 127 1.70 10.20 12.46
CA HIS A 127 2.85 9.38 12.87
C HIS A 127 3.15 8.33 11.79
N ARG A 128 4.02 8.69 10.83
CA ARG A 128 4.38 7.86 9.68
C ARG A 128 5.85 7.48 9.71
N PRO A 129 6.21 6.43 10.48
CA PRO A 129 7.61 6.06 10.62
C PRO A 129 8.24 5.64 9.26
N GLY A 130 7.41 5.19 8.30
CA GLY A 130 7.86 4.94 6.94
C GLY A 130 8.40 6.17 6.18
N GLN A 131 7.91 7.39 6.47
CA GLN A 131 8.44 8.61 5.86
C GLN A 131 9.82 8.95 6.41
N SER A 132 10.04 8.76 7.72
CA SER A 132 11.34 8.98 8.35
C SER A 132 12.42 8.08 7.73
N ALA A 133 12.09 6.82 7.44
CA ALA A 133 12.98 5.89 6.74
C ALA A 133 13.33 6.35 5.30
N ALA A 134 12.39 7.01 4.63
CA ALA A 134 12.59 7.58 3.29
C ALA A 134 13.52 8.79 3.31
N VAL A 135 13.29 9.73 4.24
CA VAL A 135 14.14 10.92 4.42
C VAL A 135 15.58 10.51 4.76
N ALA A 136 15.75 9.53 5.65
CA ALA A 136 17.06 9.03 6.04
C ALA A 136 17.88 8.48 4.86
N ARG A 137 17.22 8.12 3.75
CA ARG A 137 17.83 7.61 2.52
C ARG A 137 17.81 8.61 1.36
N GLY A 138 17.51 9.88 1.66
CA GLY A 138 17.55 10.96 0.69
C GLY A 138 16.37 11.00 -0.29
N ALA A 139 15.26 10.34 0.03
CA ALA A 139 14.03 10.46 -0.76
C ALA A 139 13.44 11.86 -0.64
N ILE A 140 12.89 12.38 -1.73
CA ILE A 140 12.18 13.67 -1.77
C ILE A 140 10.67 13.49 -1.82
N PHE A 141 9.94 14.56 -1.47
CA PHE A 141 8.47 14.60 -1.45
C PHE A 141 7.95 15.75 -2.34
N PRO A 142 7.98 15.62 -3.68
CA PRO A 142 7.66 16.73 -4.59
C PRO A 142 6.23 17.27 -4.42
N MET A 143 5.29 16.44 -3.95
CA MET A 143 3.91 16.85 -3.73
C MET A 143 3.75 17.69 -2.45
N VAL A 144 4.61 17.48 -1.43
CA VAL A 144 4.72 18.38 -0.27
C VAL A 144 5.35 19.70 -0.71
N ASP A 145 6.43 19.64 -1.49
CA ASP A 145 7.10 20.85 -2.02
C ASP A 145 6.15 21.69 -2.90
N ALA A 146 5.22 21.03 -3.59
CA ALA A 146 4.16 21.65 -4.39
C ALA A 146 2.87 21.91 -3.60
N GLU A 147 2.91 21.84 -2.26
CA GLU A 147 1.81 22.12 -1.34
C GLU A 147 0.48 21.44 -1.72
N LEU A 148 0.54 20.18 -2.16
CA LEU A 148 -0.64 19.44 -2.54
C LEU A 148 -1.25 18.75 -1.32
N THR A 149 -2.54 18.97 -1.12
CA THR A 149 -3.36 18.18 -0.21
C THR A 149 -3.86 16.91 -0.91
N LYS A 150 -4.39 15.96 -0.15
CA LYS A 150 -5.06 14.77 -0.65
C LYS A 150 -6.25 15.10 -1.56
N TYR A 151 -6.93 16.21 -1.30
CA TYR A 151 -7.99 16.71 -2.19
C TYR A 151 -7.39 17.08 -3.56
N ASP A 152 -6.30 17.84 -3.57
CA ASP A 152 -5.62 18.25 -4.80
C ASP A 152 -5.11 17.04 -5.60
N VAL A 153 -4.57 16.02 -4.91
CA VAL A 153 -4.16 14.78 -5.57
C VAL A 153 -5.31 14.16 -6.36
N ARG A 154 -6.48 14.06 -5.74
CA ARG A 154 -7.66 13.46 -6.36
C ARG A 154 -8.19 14.33 -7.49
N PHE A 155 -8.21 15.65 -7.29
CA PHE A 155 -8.60 16.62 -8.31
C PHE A 155 -7.72 16.51 -9.56
N ILE A 156 -6.39 16.59 -9.41
CA ILE A 156 -5.44 16.49 -10.53
C ILE A 156 -5.51 15.10 -11.17
N SER A 157 -5.66 14.04 -10.38
CA SER A 157 -5.80 12.67 -10.91
C SER A 157 -7.02 12.55 -11.83
N ARG A 158 -8.15 13.19 -11.49
CA ARG A 158 -9.33 13.24 -12.37
C ARG A 158 -9.09 14.10 -13.61
N GLU A 159 -8.43 15.25 -13.45
CA GLU A 159 -8.05 16.11 -14.60
C GLU A 159 -7.21 15.33 -15.62
N LEU A 160 -6.31 14.48 -15.13
CA LEU A 160 -5.45 13.62 -15.95
C LEU A 160 -6.13 12.31 -16.41
N GLY A 161 -7.38 12.04 -16.00
CA GLY A 161 -8.09 10.81 -16.34
C GLY A 161 -7.48 9.53 -15.74
N LEU A 162 -6.77 9.63 -14.61
CA LEU A 162 -6.12 8.49 -13.98
C LEU A 162 -7.16 7.55 -13.35
N ALA A 163 -7.14 6.26 -13.72
CA ALA A 163 -8.05 5.25 -13.17
C ALA A 163 -7.93 5.08 -11.63
N THR A 164 -6.80 5.50 -11.05
CA THR A 164 -6.57 5.47 -9.59
C THR A 164 -7.20 6.64 -8.85
N ALA A 165 -7.81 7.62 -9.54
CA ALA A 165 -8.35 8.84 -8.94
C ALA A 165 -9.40 8.57 -7.87
N ASP A 166 -10.18 7.50 -7.96
CA ASP A 166 -11.17 7.08 -6.94
C ASP A 166 -10.75 5.85 -6.15
N LYS A 167 -9.57 5.29 -6.43
CA LYS A 167 -9.12 4.07 -5.76
C LYS A 167 -8.98 4.32 -4.26
N PRO A 168 -9.66 3.56 -3.40
CA PRO A 168 -9.49 3.64 -1.95
C PRO A 168 -8.03 3.40 -1.56
N ALA A 169 -7.63 3.88 -0.38
CA ALA A 169 -6.30 3.59 0.13
C ALA A 169 -6.13 2.07 0.31
N ALA A 170 -5.31 1.46 -0.52
CA ALA A 170 -4.96 0.05 -0.42
C ALA A 170 -3.80 -0.10 0.56
N ALA A 171 -4.03 -0.80 1.66
CA ALA A 171 -2.97 -1.20 2.58
C ALA A 171 -2.34 -2.52 2.10
N CYS A 172 -1.08 -2.78 2.48
CA CYS A 172 -0.41 -4.05 2.21
C CYS A 172 -1.08 -5.23 2.95
N LEU A 173 -0.80 -6.47 2.53
CA LEU A 173 -1.33 -7.67 3.19
C LEU A 173 -0.92 -7.73 4.67
N SER A 174 0.28 -7.27 5.02
CA SER A 174 0.75 -7.25 6.42
C SER A 174 -0.11 -6.38 7.33
N SER A 175 -0.89 -5.42 6.80
CA SER A 175 -1.84 -4.66 7.61
C SER A 175 -3.04 -5.49 8.08
N ARG A 176 -3.21 -6.71 7.57
CA ARG A 176 -4.27 -7.64 8.00
C ARG A 176 -3.87 -8.45 9.23
N ILE A 177 -2.58 -8.48 9.57
CA ILE A 177 -2.06 -9.28 10.68
C ILE A 177 -2.11 -8.43 11.95
N ALA A 178 -2.66 -8.99 13.03
CA ALA A 178 -2.69 -8.34 14.35
C ALA A 178 -1.28 -7.96 14.82
N TYR A 179 -1.15 -6.75 15.38
CA TYR A 179 0.13 -6.30 15.92
C TYR A 179 0.65 -7.31 16.96
N GLY A 180 1.93 -7.67 16.84
CA GLY A 180 2.57 -8.69 17.66
C GLY A 180 2.48 -10.13 17.12
N ASP A 181 1.54 -10.44 16.22
CA ASP A 181 1.54 -11.72 15.49
C ASP A 181 2.57 -11.65 14.35
N ASN A 182 3.31 -12.74 14.14
CA ASN A 182 4.42 -12.74 13.18
C ASN A 182 3.94 -12.62 11.72
N VAL A 183 4.61 -11.77 10.94
CA VAL A 183 4.42 -11.66 9.50
C VAL A 183 5.24 -12.73 8.79
N THR A 184 4.56 -13.68 8.14
CA THR A 184 5.19 -14.77 7.38
C THR A 184 4.66 -14.83 5.95
N PRO A 185 5.46 -15.28 4.95
CA PRO A 185 4.98 -15.49 3.59
C PRO A 185 3.75 -16.40 3.54
N GLU A 186 3.73 -17.45 4.36
CA GLU A 186 2.63 -18.40 4.44
C GLU A 186 1.34 -17.70 4.86
N LEU A 187 1.39 -16.93 5.96
CA LEU A 187 0.22 -16.22 6.48
C LEU A 187 -0.30 -15.16 5.51
N LEU A 188 0.61 -14.40 4.88
CA LEU A 188 0.25 -13.43 3.84
C LEU A 188 -0.47 -14.12 2.67
N GLY A 189 0.02 -15.29 2.25
CA GLY A 189 -0.64 -16.11 1.24
C GLY A 189 -2.00 -16.66 1.68
N ARG A 190 -2.19 -17.02 2.96
CA ARG A 190 -3.52 -17.41 3.48
C ARG A 190 -4.51 -16.25 3.39
N ILE A 191 -4.09 -15.06 3.81
CA ILE A 191 -4.90 -13.84 3.76
C ILE A 191 -5.29 -13.53 2.31
N GLU A 192 -4.34 -13.57 1.38
CA GLU A 192 -4.59 -13.28 -0.03
C GLU A 192 -5.61 -14.26 -0.65
N ARG A 193 -5.44 -15.57 -0.43
CA ARG A 193 -6.39 -16.58 -0.93
C ARG A 193 -7.80 -16.42 -0.35
N ALA A 194 -7.88 -16.06 0.93
CA ALA A 194 -9.14 -15.78 1.59
C ALA A 194 -9.81 -14.51 1.01
N GLU A 195 -9.07 -13.42 0.86
CA GLU A 195 -9.55 -12.17 0.24
C GLU A 195 -9.99 -12.40 -1.22
N GLU A 196 -9.28 -13.22 -1.99
CA GLU A 196 -9.67 -13.58 -3.36
C GLU A 196 -10.99 -14.38 -3.39
N SER A 197 -11.19 -15.31 -2.46
CA SER A 197 -12.45 -16.06 -2.37
C SER A 197 -13.64 -15.13 -2.05
N LEU A 198 -13.46 -14.17 -1.15
CA LEU A 198 -14.50 -13.17 -0.87
C LEU A 198 -14.81 -12.28 -2.09
N ARG A 199 -13.79 -11.95 -2.89
CA ARG A 199 -13.98 -11.23 -4.16
C ARG A 199 -14.84 -12.03 -5.14
N GLN A 200 -14.54 -13.32 -5.29
CA GLN A 200 -15.30 -14.23 -6.16
C GLN A 200 -16.74 -14.43 -5.70
N PHE A 201 -16.98 -14.26 -4.39
CA PHE A 201 -18.30 -14.23 -3.80
C PHE A 201 -19.10 -12.95 -4.09
N GLY A 202 -18.47 -11.95 -4.70
CA GLY A 202 -19.12 -10.70 -5.11
C GLY A 202 -19.05 -9.57 -4.07
N PHE A 203 -18.38 -9.80 -2.92
CA PHE A 203 -18.13 -8.74 -1.95
C PHE A 203 -17.19 -7.69 -2.56
N ARG A 204 -17.45 -6.42 -2.29
CA ARG A 204 -16.67 -5.32 -2.89
C ARG A 204 -15.65 -4.75 -1.92
N GLU A 205 -16.07 -4.55 -0.68
CA GLU A 205 -15.27 -3.89 0.34
C GLU A 205 -15.14 -4.81 1.55
N PHE A 206 -13.98 -5.43 1.67
CA PHE A 206 -13.71 -6.41 2.72
C PHE A 206 -12.24 -6.47 3.11
N ARG A 207 -11.96 -7.05 4.27
CA ARG A 207 -10.62 -7.40 4.75
C ARG A 207 -10.68 -8.72 5.51
N VAL A 208 -9.67 -9.57 5.34
CA VAL A 208 -9.50 -10.78 6.16
C VAL A 208 -8.38 -10.51 7.15
N ARG A 209 -8.73 -10.24 8.41
CA ARG A 209 -7.75 -10.00 9.48
C ARG A 209 -7.29 -11.33 10.09
N ALA A 210 -5.99 -11.52 10.17
CA ALA A 210 -5.39 -12.65 10.86
C ALA A 210 -5.10 -12.28 12.33
N HIS A 211 -5.45 -13.19 13.23
CA HIS A 211 -5.20 -13.10 14.67
C HIS A 211 -4.64 -14.43 15.20
N ALA A 212 -3.96 -14.36 16.34
CA ALA A 212 -3.36 -15.50 17.03
C ALA A 212 -2.45 -16.31 16.09
N ASP A 213 -1.44 -15.62 15.55
CA ASP A 213 -0.46 -16.15 14.58
C ASP A 213 -1.11 -16.86 13.37
N GLY A 214 -2.25 -16.32 12.91
CA GLY A 214 -2.96 -16.85 11.75
C GLY A 214 -3.85 -18.06 12.03
N THR A 215 -4.18 -18.32 13.29
CA THR A 215 -5.14 -19.36 13.67
C THR A 215 -6.59 -18.92 13.41
N LEU A 216 -6.88 -17.64 13.63
CA LEU A 216 -8.22 -17.05 13.46
C LEU A 216 -8.22 -16.03 12.30
N ALA A 217 -9.16 -16.20 11.37
CA ALA A 217 -9.52 -15.17 10.40
C ALA A 217 -10.79 -14.43 10.83
N ARG A 218 -10.66 -13.12 11.05
CA ARG A 218 -11.79 -12.21 11.27
C ARG A 218 -12.09 -11.43 9.98
N VAL A 219 -13.26 -11.65 9.42
CA VAL A 219 -13.72 -11.02 8.19
C VAL A 219 -14.41 -9.70 8.51
N GLU A 220 -13.88 -8.61 7.98
CA GLU A 220 -14.51 -7.28 7.98
C GLU A 220 -15.12 -7.06 6.60
N ILE A 221 -16.41 -6.72 6.52
CA ILE A 221 -17.15 -6.46 5.27
C ILE A 221 -17.92 -5.14 5.43
N ALA A 222 -18.15 -4.42 4.34
CA ALA A 222 -18.97 -3.20 4.35
C ALA A 222 -20.34 -3.43 5.00
N ASP A 223 -20.83 -2.45 5.76
CA ASP A 223 -22.10 -2.55 6.48
C ASP A 223 -23.27 -2.89 5.54
N THR A 224 -23.26 -2.38 4.32
CA THR A 224 -24.25 -2.65 3.27
C THR A 224 -24.24 -4.10 2.78
N GLU A 225 -23.16 -4.84 3.01
CA GLU A 225 -22.94 -6.22 2.56
C GLU A 225 -22.97 -7.23 3.73
N LEU A 226 -23.05 -6.78 5.00
CA LEU A 226 -23.00 -7.64 6.19
C LEU A 226 -24.11 -8.70 6.25
N THR A 227 -25.34 -8.35 5.89
CA THR A 227 -26.45 -9.31 5.87
C THR A 227 -26.16 -10.45 4.90
N SER A 228 -25.72 -10.13 3.69
CA SER A 228 -25.35 -11.13 2.68
C SER A 228 -24.17 -11.98 3.14
N ALA A 229 -23.19 -11.39 3.81
CA ALA A 229 -22.08 -12.13 4.41
C ALA A 229 -22.54 -13.15 5.46
N PHE A 230 -23.47 -12.77 6.34
CA PHE A 230 -23.99 -13.67 7.35
C PHE A 230 -24.84 -14.81 6.75
N GLU A 231 -25.64 -14.53 5.73
CA GLU A 231 -26.37 -15.55 4.97
C GLU A 231 -25.41 -16.56 4.34
N ARG A 232 -24.27 -16.08 3.82
CA ARG A 232 -23.21 -16.89 3.21
C ARG A 232 -22.11 -17.36 4.17
N ARG A 233 -22.34 -17.31 5.49
CA ARG A 233 -21.33 -17.66 6.51
C ARG A 233 -20.72 -19.05 6.34
N GLY A 234 -21.46 -20.02 5.81
CA GLY A 234 -20.96 -21.37 5.53
C GLY A 234 -19.93 -21.40 4.40
N ASP A 235 -20.20 -20.69 3.30
CA ASP A 235 -19.28 -20.53 2.18
C ASP A 235 -18.00 -19.81 2.62
N ILE A 236 -18.17 -18.71 3.36
CA ILE A 236 -17.06 -17.92 3.91
C ILE A 236 -16.19 -18.80 4.81
N LEU A 237 -16.78 -19.51 5.78
CA LEU A 237 -16.02 -20.38 6.68
C LEU A 237 -15.27 -21.47 5.91
N THR A 238 -15.88 -22.05 4.88
CA THR A 238 -15.23 -23.05 4.02
C THR A 238 -14.05 -22.44 3.27
N ALA A 239 -14.21 -21.25 2.70
CA ALA A 239 -13.12 -20.54 2.01
C ALA A 239 -11.96 -20.21 2.96
N LEU A 240 -12.24 -19.73 4.18
CA LEU A 240 -11.21 -19.43 5.19
C LEU A 240 -10.44 -20.69 5.60
N ARG A 241 -11.13 -21.82 5.79
CA ARG A 241 -10.49 -23.10 6.11
C ARG A 241 -9.61 -23.61 4.97
N SER A 242 -10.11 -23.55 3.74
CA SER A 242 -9.34 -23.88 2.54
C SER A 242 -8.12 -22.98 2.36
N ALA A 243 -8.19 -21.72 2.79
CA ALA A 243 -7.05 -20.81 2.77
C ALA A 243 -5.99 -21.15 3.85
N GLY A 244 -6.36 -21.89 4.89
CA GLY A 244 -5.47 -22.39 5.95
C GLY A 244 -5.76 -21.84 7.36
N PHE A 245 -6.91 -21.22 7.59
CA PHE A 245 -7.33 -20.79 8.94
C PHE A 245 -8.08 -21.89 9.68
N VAL A 246 -7.96 -21.94 11.01
CA VAL A 246 -8.68 -22.91 11.85
C VAL A 246 -10.09 -22.41 12.17
N PHE A 247 -10.16 -21.14 12.57
CA PHE A 247 -11.40 -20.47 12.94
C PHE A 247 -11.71 -19.30 12.01
N GLY A 248 -12.99 -19.04 11.80
CA GLY A 248 -13.51 -17.90 11.06
C GLY A 248 -14.52 -17.13 11.90
N SER A 249 -14.47 -15.80 11.85
CA SER A 249 -15.47 -14.91 12.44
C SER A 249 -15.85 -13.79 11.47
N LEU A 250 -17.04 -13.23 11.66
CA LEU A 250 -17.47 -12.00 11.01
C LEU A 250 -17.40 -10.87 12.04
N ASP A 251 -16.79 -9.74 11.68
CA ASP A 251 -16.73 -8.57 12.54
C ASP A 251 -18.09 -7.88 12.57
N LEU A 252 -18.71 -7.81 13.76
CA LEU A 252 -20.00 -7.17 13.98
C LEU A 252 -19.97 -5.66 13.73
N GLY A 253 -18.79 -5.05 13.82
CA GLY A 253 -18.58 -3.64 13.55
C GLY A 253 -18.39 -3.31 12.07
N GLY A 254 -18.33 -4.32 11.19
CA GLY A 254 -18.08 -4.16 9.77
C GLY A 254 -16.67 -3.66 9.44
N LEU A 255 -16.47 -3.24 8.20
CA LEU A 255 -15.21 -2.67 7.73
C LEU A 255 -15.04 -1.21 8.20
N ARG A 256 -13.97 -0.94 8.96
CA ARG A 256 -13.61 0.42 9.42
C ARG A 256 -12.15 0.74 9.15
N SER A 257 -11.89 1.99 8.77
CA SER A 257 -10.52 2.49 8.66
C SER A 257 -9.86 2.52 10.04
N GLY A 258 -8.60 2.07 10.13
CA GLY A 258 -7.82 2.12 11.37
C GLY A 258 -8.26 1.16 12.47
N GLY A 259 -9.19 0.22 12.24
CA GLY A 259 -9.69 -0.68 13.29
C GLY A 259 -8.62 -1.49 14.03
N MET A 260 -7.52 -1.84 13.36
CA MET A 260 -6.39 -2.56 13.97
C MET A 260 -5.55 -1.71 14.93
N ASN A 261 -5.64 -0.37 14.86
CA ASN A 261 -4.89 0.52 15.74
C ASN A 261 -5.37 0.43 17.20
N ALA A 262 -6.58 -0.09 17.44
CA ALA A 262 -7.07 -0.40 18.78
C ALA A 262 -6.12 -1.34 19.55
N LEU A 263 -5.35 -2.18 18.85
CA LEU A 263 -4.40 -3.10 19.45
C LEU A 263 -3.09 -2.42 19.90
N LEU A 264 -2.73 -1.26 19.33
CA LEU A 264 -1.49 -0.54 19.70
C LEU A 264 -1.55 0.02 21.13
N SER A 265 -2.74 0.32 21.62
CA SER A 265 -2.97 0.81 22.98
C SER A 265 -3.02 -0.30 24.03
N LEU A 266 -3.04 -1.57 23.60
CA LEU A 266 -3.08 -2.71 24.52
C LEU A 266 -1.64 -3.02 24.95
N THR A 267 -1.39 -2.96 26.25
CA THR A 267 -0.14 -3.44 26.82
C THR A 267 -0.05 -4.95 26.59
N PRO A 268 1.03 -5.48 25.98
CA PRO A 268 1.20 -6.92 25.85
C PRO A 268 1.19 -7.54 27.25
N VAL A 269 0.29 -8.50 27.49
CA VAL A 269 0.42 -9.36 28.67
C VAL A 269 1.64 -10.23 28.41
N SER A 270 2.72 -9.98 29.14
CA SER A 270 3.90 -10.86 29.12
C SER A 270 3.43 -12.29 29.39
N ARG A 271 3.57 -13.16 28.39
CA ARG A 271 3.35 -14.61 28.56
C ARG A 271 4.57 -15.24 29.20
#